data_AF-A0AAV9LY50-F1
#
_entry.id   AF-A0AAV9LY50-F1
#
_cell.length_a   1.000
_cell.length_b   1.000
_cell.length_c   1.000
_cell.angle_alpha   90.00
_cell.angle_beta   90.00
_cell.angle_gamma   90.00
#
_symmetry.space_group_name_H-M   'P 1'
#
loop_
_entity.id
_entity.type
_entity.pdbx_description
1 polymer ?
#
loop_
_entity_poly.entity_id
_entity_poly.type
_entity_poly.pdbx_seq_one_letter_code
_entity_poly.pdbx_strand_id
1 'polypeptide(L)'
;MTITMYIPAHVTTSVLNSRLLRSPPRRTLSPARYHRNFSLTCALLPETRRESRRLVNIALGVLLQWLALPKDAVGASPFDKYVKRKQLDPLEAYVPAVLLAGVQIKELEKSLEGDQPKYGDCRNILRSGPASSLRVNIRAVAQYAADGGNGKSAFSDVDQCLSALEGLDSLLLRASRKDPEASIDSMKAQIVTALNALDSLLKTVPADVLEKGKSVADSYFFAGEEDVAPERLDPELKQLESIL
;
A
#
# COMPACT_ATOMS: atom_id res chain seq x y z
N MET A 1 52.00 42.61 -53.38
CA MET A 1 50.60 43.06 -53.45
C MET A 1 49.86 42.43 -52.28
N THR A 2 49.49 43.21 -51.25
CA THR A 2 48.25 43.08 -50.46
C THR A 2 48.23 44.10 -49.30
N ILE A 3 47.54 45.21 -49.58
CA ILE A 3 46.62 46.00 -48.76
C ILE A 3 46.75 45.91 -47.22
N THR A 4 47.13 47.06 -46.65
CA THR A 4 46.89 47.56 -45.29
C THR A 4 45.40 47.65 -44.97
N MET A 5 44.98 47.31 -43.74
CA MET A 5 43.89 48.01 -43.03
C MET A 5 44.06 47.88 -41.51
N TYR A 6 43.69 48.96 -40.82
CA TYR A 6 44.06 49.35 -39.47
C TYR A 6 42.75 49.67 -38.70
N ILE A 7 42.69 49.31 -37.40
CA ILE A 7 41.80 49.77 -36.27
C ILE A 7 40.25 49.60 -36.40
N PRO A 8 39.40 49.79 -35.34
CA PRO A 8 39.60 49.78 -33.88
C PRO A 8 38.64 48.90 -33.04
N ALA A 9 38.95 48.83 -31.74
CA ALA A 9 38.11 48.33 -30.66
C ALA A 9 36.82 49.17 -30.46
N HIS A 10 35.72 48.50 -30.13
CA HIS A 10 34.54 49.13 -29.54
C HIS A 10 34.05 48.32 -28.34
N VAL A 11 34.15 48.95 -27.17
CA VAL A 11 33.43 48.62 -25.94
C VAL A 11 32.00 49.15 -26.11
N THR A 12 31.00 48.32 -25.81
CA THR A 12 29.61 48.78 -25.71
C THR A 12 29.03 48.38 -24.37
N THR A 13 28.93 49.37 -23.49
CA THR A 13 28.05 49.40 -22.34
C THR A 13 26.64 49.80 -22.80
N SER A 14 25.60 49.10 -22.36
CA SER A 14 24.28 49.73 -22.22
C SER A 14 23.57 49.25 -20.95
N VAL A 15 23.22 50.25 -20.16
CA VAL A 15 22.28 50.22 -19.03
C VAL A 15 21.12 51.10 -19.48
N LEU A 16 19.88 50.65 -19.25
CA LEU A 16 18.67 51.44 -18.95
C LEU A 16 17.47 50.46 -18.91
N ASN A 17 17.02 50.06 -17.72
CA ASN A 17 15.88 50.65 -16.99
C ASN A 17 14.54 50.64 -17.76
N SER A 18 13.62 49.80 -17.30
CA SER A 18 12.21 50.16 -17.21
C SER A 18 11.68 49.78 -15.84
N ARG A 19 10.97 50.75 -15.26
CA ARG A 19 10.50 50.83 -13.88
C ARG A 19 9.03 50.44 -13.83
N LEU A 20 8.65 49.82 -12.72
CA LEU A 20 7.35 49.87 -12.05
C LEU A 20 6.20 49.07 -12.69
N LEU A 21 5.93 47.90 -12.10
CA LEU A 21 4.61 47.66 -11.53
C LEU A 21 4.74 46.99 -10.16
N ARG A 22 3.99 47.56 -9.24
CA ARG A 22 4.00 47.40 -7.79
C ARG A 22 3.00 46.32 -7.41
N SER A 23 3.42 45.29 -6.69
CA SER A 23 2.55 44.56 -5.77
C SER A 23 3.35 44.02 -4.57
N PRO A 24 2.80 44.11 -3.33
CA PRO A 24 3.50 43.80 -2.09
C PRO A 24 3.52 42.29 -1.77
N PRO A 25 4.37 41.84 -0.82
CA PRO A 25 4.67 40.43 -0.62
C PRO A 25 3.56 39.70 0.13
N ARG A 26 3.12 38.55 -0.39
CA ARG A 26 2.47 37.53 0.44
C ARG A 26 3.54 36.84 1.27
N ARG A 27 3.65 37.26 2.54
CA ARG A 27 4.26 36.47 3.62
C ARG A 27 3.51 35.14 3.70
N THR A 28 4.09 34.07 3.15
CA THR A 28 3.71 32.72 3.54
C THR A 28 4.48 32.39 4.81
N LEU A 29 3.77 32.52 5.92
CA LEU A 29 4.14 31.91 7.19
C LEU A 29 4.32 30.40 6.96
N SER A 30 5.55 29.92 7.10
CA SER A 30 5.81 28.51 7.39
C SER A 30 5.26 28.22 8.79
N PRO A 31 4.30 27.28 8.98
CA PRO A 31 4.15 26.68 10.28
C PRO A 31 5.27 25.67 10.43
N ALA A 32 6.20 26.02 11.32
CA ALA A 32 7.21 25.13 11.84
C ALA A 32 6.60 23.82 12.31
N ARG A 33 7.35 22.72 12.12
CA ARG A 33 7.08 21.42 12.74
C ARG A 33 6.92 21.63 14.25
N TYR A 34 5.68 21.56 14.74
CA TYR A 34 5.45 21.40 16.16
C TYR A 34 5.72 19.94 16.51
N HIS A 35 6.96 19.65 16.92
CA HIS A 35 7.23 18.51 17.77
C HIS A 35 6.44 18.72 19.07
N ARG A 36 5.31 18.02 19.22
CA ARG A 36 4.66 17.86 20.53
C ARG A 36 5.58 17.01 21.39
N ASN A 37 6.47 17.68 22.12
CA ASN A 37 7.11 17.09 23.28
C ASN A 37 6.02 16.95 24.35
N PHE A 38 5.57 15.72 24.61
CA PHE A 38 4.83 15.41 25.82
C PHE A 38 5.78 15.59 27.00
N SER A 39 5.79 16.78 27.59
CA SER A 39 6.39 17.02 28.90
C SER A 39 5.47 16.39 29.94
N LEU A 40 5.84 15.22 30.45
CA LEU A 40 5.28 14.70 31.69
C LEU A 40 5.84 15.53 32.84
N THR A 41 5.08 16.52 33.27
CA THR A 41 5.35 17.26 34.50
C THR A 41 5.02 16.34 35.67
N CYS A 42 6.03 15.63 36.19
CA CYS A 42 5.94 14.98 37.49
C CYS A 42 5.77 16.08 38.55
N ALA A 43 4.63 16.08 39.24
CA ALA A 43 4.46 16.87 40.45
C ALA A 43 5.39 16.31 41.53
N LEU A 44 6.51 16.99 41.75
CA LEU A 44 7.28 16.92 42.99
C LEU A 44 6.46 17.64 44.07
N LEU A 45 5.99 16.90 45.08
CA LEU A 45 5.67 17.49 46.39
C LEU A 45 6.80 17.18 47.38
N PRO A 46 7.02 18.08 48.36
CA PRO A 46 8.33 18.37 48.90
C PRO A 46 8.79 17.36 49.95
N GLU A 47 10.11 17.30 50.10
CA GLU A 47 10.75 16.81 51.32
C GLU A 47 10.11 17.46 52.55
N THR A 48 9.56 16.63 53.43
CA THR A 48 9.61 16.91 54.86
C THR A 48 10.31 15.76 55.56
N ARG A 49 11.21 16.19 56.44
CA ARG A 49 12.27 15.46 57.09
C ARG A 49 11.76 14.68 58.31
N ARG A 50 12.42 13.54 58.54
CA ARG A 50 12.66 12.79 59.79
C ARG A 50 11.73 11.63 60.21
N GLU A 51 12.39 10.47 60.28
CA GLU A 51 12.32 9.41 61.30
C GLU A 51 10.99 8.70 61.55
N SER A 52 10.90 7.44 61.13
CA SER A 52 10.87 6.30 62.06
C SER A 52 10.85 4.96 61.31
N ARG A 53 11.71 4.04 61.76
CA ARG A 53 11.78 2.66 61.26
C ARG A 53 10.58 1.86 61.77
N ARG A 54 10.18 0.87 60.96
CA ARG A 54 9.19 -0.21 61.19
C ARG A 54 7.78 0.14 60.72
N LEU A 55 7.41 -0.48 59.59
CA LEU A 55 6.09 -1.01 59.21
C LEU A 55 5.98 -1.06 57.66
N VAL A 56 6.93 -1.73 57.01
CA VAL A 56 6.76 -2.22 55.64
C VAL A 56 6.96 -3.71 55.73
N ASN A 57 5.88 -4.47 55.87
CA ASN A 57 5.86 -5.94 55.63
C ASN A 57 4.46 -6.58 55.71
N ILE A 58 3.38 -5.86 56.03
CA ILE A 58 2.05 -6.49 56.13
C ILE A 58 1.22 -6.33 54.84
N ALA A 59 1.55 -5.37 53.96
CA ALA A 59 0.78 -5.14 52.73
C ALA A 59 1.15 -6.06 51.54
N LEU A 60 2.33 -6.71 51.55
CA LEU A 60 2.76 -7.58 50.45
C LEU A 60 2.23 -9.02 50.57
N GLY A 61 1.90 -9.48 51.78
CA GLY A 61 1.40 -10.82 52.02
C GLY A 61 -0.05 -11.06 51.57
N VAL A 62 -0.89 -10.02 51.62
CA VAL A 62 -2.30 -10.10 51.21
C VAL A 62 -2.46 -10.05 49.68
N LEU A 63 -1.54 -9.39 48.97
CA LEU A 63 -1.58 -9.30 47.50
C LEU A 63 -1.11 -10.62 46.83
N LEU A 64 -0.18 -11.37 47.42
CA LEU A 64 0.25 -12.66 46.88
C LEU A 64 -0.77 -13.80 47.09
N GLN A 65 -1.67 -13.68 48.07
CA GLN A 65 -2.73 -14.66 48.29
C GLN A 65 -3.83 -14.61 47.22
N TRP A 66 -3.92 -13.52 46.43
CA TRP A 66 -4.84 -13.41 45.30
C TRP A 66 -4.26 -13.92 43.97
N LEU A 67 -2.96 -14.26 43.95
CA LEU A 67 -2.28 -14.83 42.78
C LEU A 67 -2.13 -16.36 42.86
N ALA A 68 -2.64 -17.00 43.91
CA ALA A 68 -2.70 -18.45 44.02
C ALA A 68 -3.85 -18.99 43.14
N LEU A 69 -3.54 -19.13 41.85
CA LEU A 69 -4.37 -19.75 40.84
C LEU A 69 -4.63 -21.23 41.21
N PRO A 70 -5.88 -21.70 41.32
CA PRO A 70 -6.14 -23.13 41.47
C PRO A 70 -5.72 -23.85 40.18
N LYS A 71 -4.97 -24.94 40.33
CA LYS A 71 -4.39 -25.70 39.20
C LYS A 71 -5.38 -26.60 38.46
N ASP A 72 -6.63 -26.66 38.89
CA ASP A 72 -7.62 -27.59 38.32
C ASP A 72 -8.87 -26.85 37.84
N ALA A 73 -8.73 -26.18 36.71
CA ALA A 73 -9.86 -25.77 35.88
C ALA A 73 -9.44 -25.85 34.41
N VAL A 74 -9.64 -27.01 33.80
CA VAL A 74 -9.79 -27.13 32.34
C VAL A 74 -11.14 -26.48 31.99
N GLY A 75 -11.16 -25.15 32.04
CA GLY A 75 -12.28 -24.31 31.67
C GLY A 75 -11.70 -23.20 30.81
N ALA A 76 -12.21 -23.10 29.58
CA ALA A 76 -11.74 -22.19 28.53
C ALA A 76 -11.29 -20.83 29.08
N SER A 77 -10.13 -20.38 28.58
CA SER A 77 -9.55 -19.07 28.92
C SER A 77 -10.63 -17.97 28.83
N PRO A 78 -10.70 -17.00 29.77
CA PRO A 78 -11.64 -15.87 29.66
C PRO A 78 -11.37 -15.00 28.41
N PHE A 79 -10.20 -15.18 27.78
CA PHE A 79 -9.89 -14.62 26.48
C PHE A 79 -10.49 -15.40 25.31
N ASP A 80 -10.94 -16.63 25.47
CA ASP A 80 -11.55 -17.45 24.41
C ASP A 80 -12.82 -16.81 23.83
N LYS A 81 -13.59 -16.10 24.66
CA LYS A 81 -14.73 -15.28 24.22
C LYS A 81 -14.34 -13.98 23.49
N TYR A 82 -13.13 -13.46 23.74
CA TYR A 82 -12.62 -12.24 23.11
C TYR A 82 -11.70 -12.50 21.89
N VAL A 83 -11.09 -13.69 21.81
CA VAL A 83 -10.31 -14.20 20.65
C VAL A 83 -11.24 -14.59 19.49
N LYS A 84 -12.53 -14.83 19.77
CA LYS A 84 -13.58 -14.90 18.72
C LYS A 84 -13.77 -13.59 17.93
N ARG A 85 -13.16 -12.47 18.32
CA ARG A 85 -13.16 -11.24 17.51
C ARG A 85 -12.13 -11.35 16.38
N LYS A 86 -12.67 -11.63 15.18
CA LYS A 86 -12.01 -11.60 13.86
C LYS A 86 -11.17 -12.82 13.54
N GLN A 87 -11.78 -14.00 13.61
CA GLN A 87 -11.32 -15.10 12.75
C GLN A 87 -11.35 -14.58 11.31
N LEU A 88 -10.25 -14.74 10.56
CA LEU A 88 -10.21 -14.40 9.15
C LEU A 88 -11.29 -15.19 8.41
N ASP A 89 -11.80 -14.62 7.32
CA ASP A 89 -12.64 -15.39 6.40
C ASP A 89 -11.83 -16.58 5.89
N PRO A 90 -12.46 -17.72 5.56
CA PRO A 90 -11.76 -18.88 5.02
C PRO A 90 -10.79 -18.48 3.91
N LEU A 91 -9.63 -19.15 3.84
CA LEU A 91 -8.55 -18.83 2.90
C LEU A 91 -9.04 -18.77 1.44
N GLU A 92 -10.04 -19.60 1.11
CA GLU A 92 -10.78 -19.65 -0.14
C GLU A 92 -11.38 -18.30 -0.57
N ALA A 93 -11.69 -17.41 0.37
CA ALA A 93 -12.23 -16.08 0.08
C ALA A 93 -11.17 -15.12 -0.48
N TYR A 94 -9.89 -15.32 -0.10
CA TYR A 94 -8.82 -14.39 -0.45
C TYR A 94 -8.05 -14.82 -1.71
N VAL A 95 -7.85 -16.13 -1.90
CA VAL A 95 -7.02 -16.66 -2.99
C VAL A 95 -7.49 -16.22 -4.39
N PRO A 96 -8.79 -16.27 -4.75
CA PRO A 96 -9.25 -15.81 -6.07
C PRO A 96 -8.93 -14.33 -6.31
N ALA A 97 -9.12 -13.47 -5.30
CA ALA A 97 -8.84 -12.05 -5.41
C ALA A 97 -7.34 -11.77 -5.64
N VAL A 98 -6.46 -12.54 -4.99
CA VAL A 98 -5.01 -12.45 -5.19
C VAL A 98 -4.63 -12.87 -6.61
N LEU A 99 -5.20 -13.97 -7.11
CA LEU A 99 -4.95 -14.46 -8.47
C LEU A 99 -5.40 -13.45 -9.53
N LEU A 100 -6.61 -12.91 -9.39
CA LEU A 100 -7.14 -11.88 -10.30
C LEU A 100 -6.28 -10.62 -10.32
N ALA A 101 -5.81 -10.18 -9.14
CA ALA A 101 -4.90 -9.05 -9.06
C ALA A 101 -3.54 -9.33 -9.70
N GLY A 102 -3.02 -10.56 -9.59
CA GLY A 102 -1.80 -10.98 -10.30
C GLY A 102 -1.97 -10.89 -11.82
N VAL A 103 -3.10 -11.33 -12.36
CA VAL A 103 -3.41 -11.20 -13.79
C VAL A 103 -3.53 -9.73 -14.21
N GLN A 104 -4.19 -8.90 -13.41
CA GLN A 104 -4.33 -7.47 -13.65
C GLN A 104 -2.95 -6.76 -13.67
N ILE A 105 -2.04 -7.11 -12.75
CA ILE A 105 -0.66 -6.58 -12.72
C ILE A 105 0.12 -7.06 -13.95
N LYS A 106 -0.10 -8.30 -14.40
CA LYS A 106 0.53 -8.82 -15.63
C LYS A 106 -0.01 -8.13 -16.90
N GLU A 107 -1.27 -7.74 -16.93
CA GLU A 107 -1.84 -6.97 -18.04
C GLU A 107 -1.27 -5.54 -18.10
N LEU A 108 -0.93 -4.96 -16.96
CA LEU A 108 -0.23 -3.68 -16.91
C LEU A 108 1.10 -3.74 -17.67
N GLU A 109 1.83 -4.85 -17.61
CA GLU A 109 3.07 -5.04 -18.37
C GLU A 109 2.85 -4.85 -19.87
N LYS A 110 1.78 -5.43 -20.41
CA LYS A 110 1.38 -5.28 -21.83
C LYS A 110 1.05 -3.83 -22.18
N SER A 111 0.44 -3.10 -21.23
CA SER A 111 0.10 -1.68 -21.42
C SER A 111 1.33 -0.78 -21.51
N LEU A 112 2.50 -1.27 -21.13
CA LEU A 112 3.79 -0.58 -21.28
C LEU A 112 4.47 -0.86 -22.63
N GLU A 113 3.95 -1.77 -23.46
CA GLU A 113 4.61 -2.26 -24.70
C GLU A 113 4.36 -1.37 -25.94
N GLY A 114 4.03 -0.10 -25.77
CA GLY A 114 3.82 0.85 -26.88
C GLY A 114 4.85 1.98 -26.92
N ASP A 115 4.97 2.64 -28.09
CA ASP A 115 5.86 3.80 -28.29
C ASP A 115 5.58 4.96 -27.32
N GLN A 116 4.33 5.07 -26.85
CA GLN A 116 3.92 6.07 -25.88
C GLN A 116 2.93 5.47 -24.87
N PRO A 117 3.42 4.88 -23.78
CA PRO A 117 2.56 4.29 -22.76
C PRO A 117 1.69 5.35 -22.09
N LYS A 118 0.40 5.03 -21.89
CA LYS A 118 -0.51 5.88 -21.14
C LYS A 118 -0.33 5.62 -19.64
N TYR A 119 0.67 6.29 -19.06
CA TYR A 119 1.01 6.09 -17.64
C TYR A 119 -0.14 6.39 -16.66
N GLY A 120 -1.07 7.29 -17.03
CA GLY A 120 -2.28 7.54 -16.24
C GLY A 120 -3.20 6.31 -16.16
N ASP A 121 -3.39 5.62 -17.28
CA ASP A 121 -4.21 4.41 -17.35
C ASP A 121 -3.55 3.25 -16.59
N CYS A 122 -2.22 3.12 -16.71
CA CYS A 122 -1.44 2.15 -15.93
C CYS A 122 -1.61 2.36 -14.41
N ARG A 123 -1.65 3.62 -13.96
CA ARG A 123 -1.90 3.96 -12.54
C ARG A 123 -3.32 3.69 -12.10
N ASN A 124 -4.29 3.77 -13.01
CA ASN A 124 -5.67 3.39 -12.72
C ASN A 124 -5.77 1.88 -12.52
N ILE A 125 -5.10 1.07 -13.35
CA ILE A 125 -5.04 -0.39 -13.20
C ILE A 125 -4.57 -0.78 -11.78
N LEU A 126 -3.57 -0.12 -11.21
CA LEU A 126 -3.10 -0.40 -9.84
C LEU A 126 -4.08 0.03 -8.72
N ARG A 127 -5.05 0.90 -9.02
CA ARG A 127 -5.95 1.52 -8.03
C ARG A 127 -7.39 1.06 -8.13
N SER A 128 -7.74 0.27 -9.13
CA SER A 128 -9.09 -0.22 -9.38
C SER A 128 -9.14 -1.74 -9.40
N GLY A 129 -10.35 -2.30 -9.35
CA GLY A 129 -10.57 -3.73 -9.48
C GLY A 129 -9.86 -4.56 -8.39
N PRO A 130 -9.46 -5.80 -8.70
CA PRO A 130 -8.77 -6.68 -7.76
C PRO A 130 -7.52 -6.07 -7.10
N ALA A 131 -6.69 -5.35 -7.86
CA ALA A 131 -5.46 -4.72 -7.37
C ALA A 131 -5.71 -3.73 -6.22
N SER A 132 -6.84 -3.02 -6.23
CA SER A 132 -7.20 -2.05 -5.18
C SER A 132 -7.36 -2.69 -3.78
N SER A 133 -7.75 -3.96 -3.75
CA SER A 133 -7.95 -4.74 -2.52
C SER A 133 -6.77 -5.64 -2.17
N LEU A 134 -5.77 -5.73 -3.04
CA LEU A 134 -4.68 -6.71 -2.97
C LEU A 134 -3.98 -6.72 -1.62
N ARG A 135 -3.65 -5.54 -1.08
CA ARG A 135 -2.96 -5.40 0.22
C ARG A 135 -3.67 -6.12 1.36
N VAL A 136 -4.99 -6.08 1.41
CA VAL A 136 -5.76 -6.73 2.47
C VAL A 136 -5.75 -8.25 2.25
N ASN A 137 -5.98 -8.69 1.01
CA ASN A 137 -6.03 -10.10 0.65
C ASN A 137 -4.69 -10.81 0.89
N ILE A 138 -3.55 -10.25 0.43
CA ILE A 138 -2.24 -10.89 0.61
C ILE A 138 -1.80 -10.93 2.07
N ARG A 139 -2.22 -9.96 2.89
CA ARG A 139 -1.96 -9.99 4.34
C ARG A 139 -2.75 -11.08 5.04
N ALA A 140 -3.98 -11.33 4.59
CA ALA A 140 -4.77 -12.45 5.10
C ALA A 140 -4.12 -13.80 4.72
N VAL A 141 -3.69 -13.97 3.47
CA VAL A 141 -2.95 -15.17 3.03
C VAL A 141 -1.67 -15.36 3.85
N ALA A 142 -0.89 -14.30 4.09
CA ALA A 142 0.31 -14.38 4.91
C ALA A 142 0.03 -14.73 6.37
N GLN A 143 -1.11 -14.30 6.92
CA GLN A 143 -1.53 -14.69 8.27
C GLN A 143 -1.86 -16.20 8.33
N TYR A 144 -2.57 -16.74 7.35
CA TYR A 144 -2.79 -18.19 7.24
C TYR A 144 -1.48 -18.97 7.14
N ALA A 145 -0.52 -18.47 6.36
CA ALA A 145 0.81 -19.05 6.26
C ALA A 145 1.56 -18.99 7.61
N ALA A 146 1.38 -17.91 8.38
CA ALA A 146 1.97 -17.75 9.71
C ALA A 146 1.43 -18.77 10.71
N ASP A 147 0.12 -19.02 10.68
CA ASP A 147 -0.51 -20.04 11.52
C ASP A 147 0.03 -21.46 11.20
N GLY A 148 0.46 -21.69 9.94
CA GLY A 148 1.14 -22.90 9.49
C GLY A 148 2.67 -22.93 9.65
N GLY A 149 3.27 -21.93 10.30
CA GLY A 149 4.72 -21.86 10.57
C GLY A 149 5.58 -21.16 9.51
N ASN A 150 4.99 -20.68 8.43
CA ASN A 150 5.67 -20.00 7.31
C ASN A 150 5.58 -18.47 7.37
N GLY A 151 5.30 -17.89 8.54
CA GLY A 151 4.97 -16.47 8.68
C GLY A 151 6.10 -15.53 8.26
N LYS A 152 7.35 -15.86 8.60
CA LYS A 152 8.49 -14.98 8.28
C LYS A 152 8.69 -14.80 6.77
N SER A 153 8.65 -15.89 5.99
CA SER A 153 8.76 -15.82 4.54
C SER A 153 7.53 -15.17 3.93
N ALA A 154 6.32 -15.55 4.38
CA ALA A 154 5.08 -15.02 3.82
C ALA A 154 4.93 -13.50 4.00
N PHE A 155 5.25 -12.97 5.19
CA PHE A 155 5.24 -11.51 5.40
C PHE A 155 6.36 -10.79 4.65
N SER A 156 7.53 -11.43 4.47
CA SER A 156 8.60 -10.89 3.61
C SER A 156 8.15 -10.79 2.16
N ASP A 157 7.43 -11.79 1.64
CA ASP A 157 6.88 -11.78 0.29
C ASP A 157 5.83 -10.66 0.13
N VAL A 158 4.97 -10.47 1.15
CA VAL A 158 4.01 -9.35 1.18
C VAL A 158 4.72 -8.00 1.13
N ASP A 159 5.75 -7.80 1.96
CA ASP A 159 6.49 -6.54 2.01
C ASP A 159 7.23 -6.27 0.69
N GLN A 160 7.81 -7.30 0.08
CA GLN A 160 8.46 -7.20 -1.23
C GLN A 160 7.45 -6.85 -2.33
N CYS A 161 6.29 -7.49 -2.35
CA CYS A 161 5.21 -7.21 -3.29
C CYS A 161 4.72 -5.76 -3.20
N LEU A 162 4.37 -5.31 -1.98
CA LEU A 162 3.86 -3.95 -1.76
C LEU A 162 4.91 -2.88 -2.06
N SER A 163 6.15 -3.11 -1.65
CA SER A 163 7.25 -2.19 -1.94
C SER A 163 7.48 -2.06 -3.44
N ALA A 164 7.39 -3.16 -4.19
CA ALA A 164 7.53 -3.14 -5.64
C ALA A 164 6.38 -2.39 -6.33
N LEU A 165 5.14 -2.58 -5.87
CA LEU A 165 3.97 -1.87 -6.41
C LEU A 165 3.99 -0.37 -6.09
N GLU A 166 4.45 0.03 -4.90
CA GLU A 166 4.67 1.44 -4.54
C GLU A 166 5.79 2.07 -5.39
N GLY A 167 6.87 1.32 -5.63
CA GLY A 167 7.94 1.72 -6.54
C GLY A 167 7.44 1.89 -7.98
N LEU A 168 6.63 0.95 -8.48
CA LEU A 168 5.99 1.02 -9.78
C LEU A 168 5.09 2.24 -9.91
N ASP A 169 4.21 2.50 -8.95
CA ASP A 169 3.33 3.68 -8.99
C ASP A 169 4.12 5.00 -9.00
N SER A 170 5.21 5.05 -8.24
CA SER A 170 6.11 6.19 -8.21
C SER A 170 6.76 6.43 -9.57
N LEU A 171 7.24 5.35 -10.22
CA LEU A 171 7.81 5.43 -11.57
C LEU A 171 6.77 5.87 -12.60
N LEU A 172 5.56 5.31 -12.57
CA LEU A 172 4.48 5.70 -13.48
C LEU A 172 4.11 7.18 -13.32
N LEU A 173 4.06 7.70 -12.09
CA LEU A 173 3.80 9.12 -11.83
C LEU A 173 4.93 10.03 -12.33
N ARG A 174 6.20 9.62 -12.15
CA ARG A 174 7.35 10.35 -12.65
C ARG A 174 7.38 10.37 -14.18
N ALA A 175 7.14 9.23 -14.81
CA ALA A 175 7.06 9.11 -16.26
C ALA A 175 5.91 9.93 -16.87
N SER A 176 4.76 9.99 -16.20
CA SER A 176 3.65 10.87 -16.62
C SER A 176 4.03 12.36 -16.60
N ARG A 177 5.03 12.74 -15.80
CA ARG A 177 5.59 14.10 -15.70
C ARG A 177 6.81 14.30 -16.62
N LYS A 178 7.09 13.34 -17.51
CA LYS A 178 8.21 13.35 -18.46
C LYS A 178 9.59 13.39 -17.78
N ASP A 179 9.70 12.76 -16.63
CA ASP A 179 10.98 12.56 -15.95
C ASP A 179 11.84 11.53 -16.73
N PRO A 180 13.05 11.88 -17.21
CA PRO A 180 13.90 10.99 -17.99
C PRO A 180 14.47 9.80 -17.19
N GLU A 181 14.48 9.87 -15.84
CA GLU A 181 14.97 8.75 -15.02
C GLU A 181 13.94 7.62 -14.86
N ALA A 182 12.67 7.88 -15.19
CA ALA A 182 11.60 6.90 -15.10
C ALA A 182 11.55 6.04 -16.38
N SER A 183 12.38 4.99 -16.42
CA SER A 183 12.46 4.08 -17.56
C SER A 183 11.38 2.99 -17.52
N ILE A 184 10.92 2.56 -18.69
CA ILE A 184 10.00 1.42 -18.84
C ILE A 184 10.63 0.13 -18.27
N ASP A 185 11.94 -0.06 -18.46
CA ASP A 185 12.66 -1.22 -17.93
C ASP A 185 12.57 -1.30 -16.39
N SER A 186 12.72 -0.15 -15.70
CA SER A 186 12.55 -0.11 -14.26
C SER A 186 11.11 -0.43 -13.83
N MET A 187 10.11 -0.03 -14.61
CA MET A 187 8.71 -0.39 -14.34
C MET A 187 8.47 -1.89 -14.51
N LYS A 188 8.95 -2.48 -15.62
CA LYS A 188 8.88 -3.92 -15.86
C LYS A 188 9.59 -4.72 -14.77
N ALA A 189 10.75 -4.26 -14.32
CA ALA A 189 11.46 -4.89 -13.20
C ALA A 189 10.64 -4.88 -11.89
N GLN A 190 9.92 -3.79 -11.60
CA GLN A 190 9.02 -3.74 -10.44
C GLN A 190 7.83 -4.69 -10.60
N ILE A 191 7.24 -4.79 -11.80
CA ILE A 191 6.14 -5.74 -12.09
C ILE A 191 6.61 -7.18 -11.84
N VAL A 192 7.75 -7.57 -12.42
CA VAL A 192 8.33 -8.91 -12.24
C VAL A 192 8.61 -9.20 -10.76
N THR A 193 9.15 -8.21 -10.03
CA THR A 193 9.40 -8.34 -8.59
C THR A 193 8.11 -8.57 -7.81
N ALA A 194 7.05 -7.82 -8.12
CA ALA A 194 5.76 -7.97 -7.47
C ALA A 194 5.10 -9.34 -7.76
N LEU A 195 5.14 -9.79 -9.01
CA LEU A 195 4.58 -11.08 -9.43
C LEU A 195 5.34 -12.26 -8.82
N ASN A 196 6.67 -12.22 -8.79
CA ASN A 196 7.48 -13.27 -8.16
C ASN A 196 7.22 -13.38 -6.65
N ALA A 197 7.00 -12.25 -5.98
CA ALA A 197 6.63 -12.22 -4.57
C ALA A 197 5.22 -12.79 -4.35
N LEU A 198 4.25 -12.47 -5.21
CA LEU A 198 2.91 -13.06 -5.17
C LEU A 198 2.95 -14.59 -5.39
N ASP A 199 3.70 -15.06 -6.37
CA ASP A 199 3.85 -16.50 -6.63
C ASP A 199 4.52 -17.22 -5.46
N SER A 200 5.48 -16.58 -4.80
CA SER A 200 6.15 -17.13 -3.62
C SER A 200 5.19 -17.23 -2.43
N LEU A 201 4.36 -16.21 -2.22
CA LEU A 201 3.30 -16.23 -1.22
C LEU A 201 2.26 -17.31 -1.52
N LEU A 202 1.81 -17.46 -2.77
CA LEU A 202 0.80 -18.45 -3.13
C LEU A 202 1.29 -19.90 -2.96
N LYS A 203 2.60 -20.16 -2.95
CA LYS A 203 3.16 -21.48 -2.61
C LYS A 203 2.92 -21.89 -1.17
N THR A 204 2.59 -20.95 -0.27
CA THR A 204 2.24 -21.29 1.12
C THR A 204 0.79 -21.75 1.28
N VAL A 205 -0.03 -21.60 0.24
CA VAL A 205 -1.44 -22.01 0.24
C VAL A 205 -1.53 -23.52 -0.03
N PRO A 206 -2.39 -24.26 0.69
CA PRO A 206 -2.67 -25.68 0.40
C PRO A 206 -3.11 -25.89 -1.06
N ALA A 207 -2.66 -26.98 -1.68
CA ALA A 207 -2.84 -27.21 -3.11
C ALA A 207 -4.31 -27.29 -3.54
N ASP A 208 -5.15 -27.90 -2.72
CA ASP A 208 -6.60 -28.02 -2.91
C ASP A 208 -7.30 -26.64 -2.90
N VAL A 209 -6.93 -25.79 -1.95
CA VAL A 209 -7.45 -24.41 -1.85
C VAL A 209 -6.96 -23.57 -3.04
N LEU A 210 -5.70 -23.73 -3.44
CA LEU A 210 -5.14 -23.03 -4.59
C LEU A 210 -5.79 -23.44 -5.91
N GLU A 211 -6.04 -24.73 -6.12
CA GLU A 211 -6.73 -25.24 -7.31
C GLU A 211 -8.18 -24.73 -7.39
N LYS A 212 -8.91 -24.79 -6.28
CA LYS A 212 -10.25 -24.20 -6.19
C LYS A 212 -10.23 -22.71 -6.45
N GLY A 213 -9.25 -22.00 -5.88
CA GLY A 213 -9.07 -20.57 -6.09
C GLY A 213 -8.82 -20.20 -7.55
N LYS A 214 -8.03 -21.01 -8.28
CA LYS A 214 -7.82 -20.88 -9.73
C LYS A 214 -9.11 -21.08 -10.50
N SER A 215 -9.85 -22.15 -10.23
CA SER A 215 -11.15 -22.39 -10.89
C SER A 215 -12.12 -21.21 -10.68
N VAL A 216 -12.18 -20.64 -9.48
CA VAL A 216 -13.00 -19.45 -9.22
C VAL A 216 -12.46 -18.24 -9.98
N ALA A 217 -11.17 -17.96 -9.95
CA ALA A 217 -10.58 -16.85 -10.71
C ALA A 217 -10.80 -17.00 -12.22
N ASP A 218 -10.67 -18.21 -12.76
CA ASP A 218 -10.89 -18.53 -14.17
C ASP A 218 -12.32 -18.24 -14.60
N SER A 219 -13.30 -18.51 -13.73
CA SER A 219 -14.69 -18.17 -14.01
C SER A 219 -14.91 -16.67 -14.27
N TYR A 220 -14.12 -15.78 -13.67
CA TYR A 220 -14.21 -14.33 -13.97
C TYR A 220 -13.64 -13.94 -15.34
N PHE A 221 -12.71 -14.73 -15.90
CA PHE A 221 -12.20 -14.49 -17.25
C PHE A 221 -13.18 -15.00 -18.32
N PHE A 222 -13.78 -16.18 -18.09
CA PHE A 222 -14.66 -16.83 -19.07
C PHE A 222 -16.15 -16.48 -18.92
N ALA A 223 -16.58 -15.91 -17.79
CA ALA A 223 -17.95 -15.40 -17.63
C ALA A 223 -18.32 -14.30 -18.64
N GLY A 224 -17.32 -13.63 -19.24
CA GLY A 224 -17.55 -12.66 -20.32
C GLY A 224 -17.70 -13.26 -21.71
N GLU A 225 -17.37 -14.54 -21.92
CA GLU A 225 -17.46 -15.21 -23.23
C GLU A 225 -18.81 -15.95 -23.40
N GLU A 226 -19.45 -16.38 -22.32
CA GLU A 226 -20.75 -17.08 -22.38
C GLU A 226 -21.98 -16.14 -22.49
N ASP A 227 -21.81 -14.82 -22.40
CA ASP A 227 -22.91 -13.85 -22.49
C ASP A 227 -23.02 -13.17 -23.88
N VAL A 228 -22.51 -13.81 -24.92
CA VAL A 228 -22.74 -13.44 -26.33
C VAL A 228 -23.43 -14.58 -27.08
N ALA A 229 -24.47 -15.16 -26.48
CA ALA A 229 -25.59 -15.69 -27.25
C ALA A 229 -26.62 -14.55 -27.38
N PRO A 230 -26.93 -14.04 -28.57
CA PRO A 230 -27.97 -13.03 -28.74
C PRO A 230 -29.34 -13.72 -28.68
N GLU A 231 -29.68 -14.36 -27.57
CA GLU A 231 -30.99 -14.96 -27.38
C GLU A 231 -31.67 -14.40 -26.13
N ARG A 232 -32.59 -13.49 -26.42
CA ARG A 232 -33.68 -12.96 -25.57
C ARG A 232 -33.35 -11.70 -24.77
N LEU A 233 -33.15 -10.61 -25.52
CA LEU A 233 -33.57 -9.29 -25.03
C LEU A 233 -35.07 -9.36 -24.65
N ASP A 234 -35.36 -9.01 -23.40
CA ASP A 234 -36.70 -8.88 -22.84
C ASP A 234 -37.54 -7.93 -23.74
N PRO A 235 -38.76 -8.31 -24.20
CA PRO A 235 -39.59 -7.47 -25.07
C PRO A 235 -39.81 -6.04 -24.54
N GLU A 236 -39.72 -5.82 -23.24
CA GLU A 236 -39.83 -4.48 -22.62
C GLU A 236 -38.66 -3.55 -22.97
N LEU A 237 -37.43 -4.07 -23.12
CA LEU A 237 -36.27 -3.25 -23.50
C LEU A 237 -36.34 -2.78 -24.95
N LYS A 238 -36.88 -3.61 -25.85
CA LYS A 238 -37.13 -3.21 -27.25
C LYS A 238 -38.19 -2.12 -27.38
N GLN A 239 -39.18 -2.10 -26.49
CA GLN A 239 -40.18 -1.03 -26.45
C GLN A 239 -39.55 0.31 -26.02
N LEU A 240 -38.58 0.28 -25.11
CA LEU A 240 -37.91 1.49 -24.64
C LEU A 240 -36.97 2.10 -25.69
N GLU A 241 -36.26 1.28 -26.49
CA GLU A 241 -35.49 1.77 -27.64
C GLU A 241 -36.37 2.43 -28.71
N SER A 242 -37.62 1.99 -28.88
CA SER A 242 -38.53 2.57 -29.87
C SER A 242 -39.12 3.94 -29.47
N ILE A 243 -38.89 4.37 -28.23
CA ILE A 243 -39.40 5.63 -27.66
C ILE A 243 -38.33 6.74 -27.62
N LEU A 244 -37.05 6.40 -27.82
CA LEU A 244 -35.92 7.33 -27.94
C LEU A 244 -35.70 7.78 -29.39
#